data_AF-A0A0Q6NGE6-F1
#
_entry.id   AF-A0A0Q6NGE6-F1
#
_cell.length_a   1.000
_cell.length_b   1.000
_cell.length_c   1.000
_cell.angle_alpha   90.00
_cell.angle_beta   90.00
_cell.angle_gamma   90.00
#
_symmetry.space_group_name_H-M   'P 1'
#
loop_
_entity.id
_entity.type
_entity.pdbx_description
1 polymer ?
#
loop_
_entity_poly.entity_id
_entity_poly.type
_entity_poly.pdbx_seq_one_letter_code
_entity_poly.pdbx_strand_id
1 'polypeptide(L)'
;MKLTAWLQDRRTQKFRDVLSRWNGGDLSMMEAGELLGMSERHSGATATVTKRPGKVVDHRLGKISTRRVPAEAIEEMLELYRHRYLGWNVKHFHEHLLRDHDFSWGYTFISTQLHAAGLVERAKRRGAHRRKRERKPCEGMMLH
;
A
#
# COMPACT_ATOMS: atom_id res chain seq x y z
N MET A 1 -14.85 -4.27 7.18
CA MET A 1 -13.72 -4.11 8.12
C MET A 1 -12.46 -4.66 7.45
N LYS A 2 -11.30 -3.96 7.49
CA LYS A 2 -10.05 -4.49 6.91
C LYS A 2 -9.53 -5.65 7.76
N LEU A 3 -9.06 -6.74 7.14
CA LEU A 3 -8.53 -7.93 7.85
C LEU A 3 -7.46 -7.58 8.89
N THR A 4 -6.59 -6.62 8.55
CA THR A 4 -5.53 -6.15 9.45
C THR A 4 -6.07 -5.48 10.72
N ALA A 5 -7.15 -4.72 10.61
CA ALA A 5 -7.80 -4.10 11.76
C ALA A 5 -8.45 -5.16 12.67
N TRP A 6 -9.08 -6.18 12.07
CA TRP A 6 -9.67 -7.29 12.82
C TRP A 6 -8.63 -8.16 13.54
N LEU A 7 -7.51 -8.48 12.87
CA LEU A 7 -6.40 -9.21 13.48
C LEU A 7 -5.78 -8.41 14.64
N GLN A 8 -5.66 -7.09 14.47
CA GLN A 8 -5.17 -6.21 15.53
C GLN A 8 -6.11 -6.21 16.73
N ASP A 9 -7.41 -6.10 16.50
CA ASP A 9 -8.43 -6.09 17.55
C ASP A 9 -8.40 -7.40 18.37
N ARG A 10 -8.37 -8.55 17.70
CA ARG A 10 -8.20 -9.85 18.37
C ARG A 10 -6.91 -9.96 19.17
N ARG A 11 -5.79 -9.47 18.60
CA ARG A 11 -4.50 -9.45 19.30
C ARG A 11 -4.56 -8.57 20.54
N THR A 12 -5.13 -7.37 20.45
CA THR A 12 -5.30 -6.44 21.56
C THR A 12 -6.20 -7.03 22.64
N GLN A 13 -7.27 -7.74 22.27
CA GLN A 13 -8.17 -8.40 23.22
C GLN A 13 -7.45 -9.50 24.02
N LYS A 14 -6.72 -10.39 23.34
CA LYS A 14 -5.92 -11.43 23.99
C LYS A 14 -4.85 -10.82 24.91
N PHE A 15 -4.23 -9.73 24.48
CA PHE A 15 -3.21 -9.02 25.26
C PHE A 15 -3.77 -8.42 26.56
N ARG A 16 -4.97 -7.83 26.49
CA ARG A 16 -5.66 -7.27 27.66
C ARG A 16 -6.02 -8.36 28.68
N ASP A 17 -6.54 -9.49 28.21
CA ASP A 17 -6.88 -10.63 29.08
C ASP A 17 -5.63 -11.17 29.82
N VAL A 18 -4.54 -11.43 29.09
CA VAL A 18 -3.30 -11.95 29.69
C VAL A 18 -2.69 -10.96 30.69
N LEU A 19 -2.65 -9.65 30.36
CA LEU A 19 -2.14 -8.65 31.30
C LEU A 19 -3.03 -8.48 32.53
N SER A 20 -4.35 -8.64 32.40
CA SER A 20 -5.28 -8.58 33.53
C SER A 20 -4.99 -9.70 34.53
N ARG A 21 -4.73 -10.92 34.06
CA ARG A 21 -4.38 -12.08 34.90
C ARG A 21 -3.01 -11.92 35.56
N TRP A 22 -2.02 -11.40 34.83
CA TRP A 22 -0.72 -11.04 35.42
C TRP A 22 -0.86 -9.97 36.50
N ASN A 23 -1.65 -8.92 36.26
CA ASN A 23 -1.89 -7.86 37.25
C ASN A 23 -2.69 -8.36 38.48
N GLY A 24 -3.52 -9.39 38.31
CA GLY A 24 -4.22 -10.09 39.38
C GLY A 24 -3.33 -11.07 40.17
N GLY A 25 -2.12 -11.36 39.71
CA GLY A 25 -1.20 -12.31 40.33
C GLY A 25 -1.42 -13.78 39.92
N ASP A 26 -2.34 -14.05 38.99
CA ASP A 26 -2.67 -15.41 38.53
C ASP A 26 -1.62 -16.01 37.59
N LEU A 27 -0.76 -15.17 37.02
CA LEU A 27 0.29 -15.56 36.06
C LEU A 27 1.59 -14.84 36.37
N SER A 28 2.70 -15.57 36.23
CA SER A 28 4.03 -14.97 36.14
C SER A 28 4.23 -14.25 34.80
N MET A 29 5.21 -13.34 34.73
CA MET A 29 5.51 -12.61 33.48
C MET A 29 6.02 -13.54 32.37
N MET A 30 6.64 -14.66 32.75
CA MET A 30 7.09 -15.73 31.85
C MET A 30 5.91 -16.47 31.23
N GLU A 31 4.95 -16.93 32.04
CA GLU A 31 3.72 -17.61 31.55
C GLU A 31 2.87 -16.67 30.69
N ALA A 32 2.79 -15.39 31.05
CA ALA A 32 2.16 -14.37 30.23
C ALA A 32 2.84 -14.23 28.85
N GLY A 33 4.17 -14.32 28.80
CA GLY A 33 4.95 -14.35 27.57
C GLY A 33 4.63 -15.57 26.70
N GLU A 34 4.61 -16.76 27.29
CA GLU A 34 4.30 -18.02 26.59
C GLU A 34 2.90 -17.99 25.97
N LEU A 35 1.88 -17.53 26.72
CA LEU A 35 0.52 -17.39 26.22
C LEU A 35 0.41 -16.41 25.04
N LEU A 36 1.27 -15.40 25.00
CA LEU A 36 1.34 -14.39 23.94
C LEU A 36 2.29 -14.76 22.80
N GLY A 37 3.04 -15.87 22.92
CA GLY A 37 4.08 -16.26 21.96
C GLY A 37 5.27 -15.31 21.95
N MET A 38 5.63 -14.75 23.11
CA MET A 38 6.69 -13.76 23.30
C MET A 38 7.69 -14.21 24.37
N SER A 39 8.93 -13.73 24.31
CA SER A 39 9.87 -13.91 25.40
C SER A 39 9.47 -13.07 26.61
N GLU A 40 9.90 -13.49 27.80
CA GLU A 40 9.65 -12.76 29.06
C GLU A 40 10.12 -11.29 29.03
N ARG A 41 11.27 -11.02 28.40
CA ARG A 41 11.76 -9.64 28.22
C ARG A 41 10.79 -8.80 27.39
N HIS A 42 10.21 -9.39 26.35
CA HIS A 42 9.27 -8.70 25.48
C HIS A 42 7.92 -8.51 26.18
N SER A 43 7.38 -9.53 26.87
CA SER A 43 6.17 -9.37 27.68
C SER A 43 6.34 -8.32 28.77
N GLY A 44 7.48 -8.34 29.47
CA GLY A 44 7.98 -7.32 30.41
C GLY A 44 7.90 -5.89 29.88
N ALA A 45 8.60 -5.65 28.76
CA ALA A 45 8.65 -4.35 28.11
C ALA A 45 7.26 -3.89 27.64
N THR A 46 6.48 -4.77 27.03
CA THR A 46 5.15 -4.42 26.53
C THR A 46 4.16 -4.14 27.67
N ALA A 47 4.19 -4.87 28.78
CA ALA A 47 3.36 -4.58 29.95
C ALA A 47 3.64 -3.18 30.51
N THR A 48 4.93 -2.82 30.61
CA THR A 48 5.36 -1.48 31.07
C THR A 48 4.85 -0.39 30.14
N VAL A 49 4.91 -0.63 28.83
CA VAL A 49 4.43 0.29 27.79
C VAL A 49 2.89 0.39 27.78
N THR A 50 2.18 -0.69 28.12
CA THR A 50 0.71 -0.79 28.11
C THR A 50 0.04 0.00 29.25
N LYS A 51 0.77 0.34 30.32
CA LYS A 51 0.27 1.24 31.38
C LYS A 51 -0.17 2.62 30.85
N ARG A 52 0.22 3.00 29.62
CA ARG A 52 -0.31 4.16 28.90
C ARG A 52 -1.39 3.71 27.90
N PRO A 53 -2.58 4.34 27.87
CA PRO A 53 -3.66 3.95 26.97
C PRO A 53 -3.22 3.98 25.49
N GLY A 54 -3.62 2.97 24.72
CA GLY A 54 -3.45 2.93 23.26
C GLY A 54 -2.12 2.34 22.73
N LYS A 55 -1.26 1.75 23.56
CA LYS A 55 0.07 1.28 23.14
C LYS A 55 0.20 -0.20 22.73
N VAL A 56 -0.88 -0.98 22.80
CA VAL A 56 -0.94 -2.35 22.23
C VAL A 56 -1.58 -2.31 20.84
N VAL A 57 -1.28 -1.26 20.08
CA VAL A 57 -1.76 -1.08 18.70
C VAL A 57 -0.54 -1.09 17.79
N ASP A 58 -0.58 -1.86 16.69
CA ASP A 58 0.42 -1.71 15.65
C ASP A 58 0.35 -0.27 15.11
N HIS A 59 1.36 0.52 15.46
CA HIS A 59 1.42 1.94 15.12
C HIS A 59 1.51 2.21 13.61
N ARG A 60 1.70 1.18 12.79
CA ARG A 60 1.65 1.27 11.32
C ARG A 60 0.20 1.28 10.81
N LEU A 61 -0.74 0.72 11.57
CA LEU A 61 -2.14 0.69 11.18
C LEU A 61 -2.75 2.09 11.31
N GLY A 62 -3.41 2.54 10.24
CA GLY A 62 -4.13 3.82 10.21
C GLY A 62 -3.27 5.06 9.95
N LYS A 63 -1.94 4.96 9.98
CA LYS A 63 -1.07 6.09 9.62
C LYS A 63 -0.95 6.22 8.11
N ILE A 64 -1.28 7.41 7.62
CA ILE A 64 -1.01 7.79 6.24
C ILE A 64 0.48 8.08 6.10
N SER A 65 1.11 7.55 5.05
CA SER A 65 2.51 7.84 4.75
C SER A 65 2.72 9.34 4.53
N THR A 66 3.78 9.90 5.11
CA THR A 66 4.16 11.31 4.89
C THR A 66 4.53 11.60 3.44
N ARG A 67 4.89 10.58 2.66
CA ARG A 67 5.20 10.68 1.23
C ARG A 67 3.96 10.51 0.34
N ARG A 68 2.77 10.33 0.93
CA ARG A 68 1.55 10.17 0.16
C ARG A 68 1.20 11.49 -0.51
N VAL A 69 0.87 11.43 -1.79
CA VAL A 69 0.37 12.59 -2.55
C VAL A 69 -0.91 13.12 -1.90
N PRO A 70 -1.05 14.44 -1.71
CA PRO A 70 -2.27 15.06 -1.20
C PRO A 70 -3.49 14.66 -2.02
N ALA A 71 -4.65 14.50 -1.37
CA ALA A 71 -5.87 14.09 -2.05
C ALA A 71 -6.34 15.13 -3.08
N GLU A 72 -6.21 16.41 -2.75
CA GLU A 72 -6.57 17.55 -3.61
C GLU A 72 -5.84 17.51 -4.95
N ALA A 73 -4.52 17.31 -4.94
CA ALA A 73 -3.73 17.22 -6.17
C ALA A 73 -4.07 15.97 -7.01
N ILE A 74 -4.53 14.88 -6.38
CA ILE A 74 -5.03 13.71 -7.11
C ILE A 74 -6.32 14.07 -7.84
N GLU A 75 -7.24 14.76 -7.16
CA GLU A 75 -8.52 15.16 -7.71
C GLU A 75 -8.34 16.13 -8.88
N GLU A 76 -7.49 17.16 -8.73
CA GLU A 76 -7.14 18.10 -9.80
C GLU A 76 -6.57 17.38 -11.04
N MET A 77 -5.65 16.43 -10.85
CA MET A 77 -5.09 15.63 -11.93
C MET A 77 -6.18 14.79 -12.65
N LEU A 78 -7.12 14.22 -11.89
CA LEU A 78 -8.22 13.42 -12.46
C LEU A 78 -9.21 14.30 -13.23
N GLU A 79 -9.53 15.48 -12.72
CA GLU A 79 -10.39 16.46 -13.40
C GLU A 79 -9.75 16.97 -14.69
N LEU A 80 -8.46 17.29 -14.65
CA LEU A 80 -7.71 17.69 -15.82
C LEU A 80 -7.77 16.63 -16.93
N TYR A 81 -7.64 15.34 -16.56
CA TYR A 81 -7.80 14.24 -17.50
C TYR A 81 -9.23 14.17 -18.05
N ARG A 82 -10.25 14.28 -17.19
CA ARG A 82 -11.68 14.22 -17.58
C ARG A 82 -12.08 15.33 -18.55
N HIS A 83 -11.65 16.56 -18.30
CA HIS A 83 -12.13 17.72 -19.03
C HIS A 83 -11.29 18.05 -20.26
N ARG A 84 -9.97 17.81 -20.22
CA ARG A 84 -9.05 18.30 -21.25
C ARG A 84 -8.35 17.20 -22.05
N TYR A 85 -8.10 16.05 -21.44
CA TYR A 85 -7.28 14.99 -22.04
C TYR A 85 -7.99 13.63 -22.10
N LEU A 86 -9.32 13.64 -22.16
CA LEU A 86 -10.11 12.41 -22.18
C LEU A 86 -9.74 11.56 -23.39
N GLY A 87 -9.44 10.28 -23.15
CA GLY A 87 -9.04 9.33 -24.19
C GLY A 87 -7.56 9.37 -24.56
N TRP A 88 -6.75 10.25 -23.95
CA TRP A 88 -5.31 10.26 -24.18
C TRP A 88 -4.64 9.02 -23.59
N ASN A 89 -3.54 8.59 -24.24
CA ASN A 89 -2.67 7.58 -23.67
C ASN A 89 -2.03 8.12 -22.37
N VAL A 90 -2.03 7.29 -21.31
CA VAL A 90 -1.42 7.60 -20.01
C VAL A 90 0.01 8.13 -20.13
N LYS A 91 0.81 7.56 -21.05
CA LYS A 91 2.19 8.01 -21.26
C LYS A 91 2.22 9.46 -21.76
N HIS A 92 1.37 9.78 -22.73
CA HIS A 92 1.32 11.12 -23.31
C HIS A 92 0.79 12.15 -22.29
N PHE A 93 -0.21 11.77 -21.52
CA PHE A 93 -0.70 12.59 -20.42
C PHE A 93 0.38 12.86 -19.36
N HIS A 94 1.19 11.85 -18.99
CA HIS A 94 2.30 12.01 -18.05
C HIS A 94 3.38 12.98 -18.56
N GLU A 95 3.78 12.87 -19.82
CA GLU A 95 4.76 13.80 -20.44
C GLU A 95 4.24 15.24 -20.43
N HIS A 96 2.94 15.42 -20.67
CA HIS A 96 2.31 16.75 -20.70
C HIS A 96 2.12 17.34 -19.30
N LEU A 97 1.80 16.51 -18.31
CA LEU A 97 1.75 16.90 -16.90
C LEU A 97 3.10 17.45 -16.40
N LEU A 98 4.20 16.80 -16.78
CA LEU A 98 5.56 17.24 -16.46
C LEU A 98 5.95 18.55 -17.15
N ARG A 99 5.42 18.80 -18.35
CA ARG A 99 5.79 19.95 -19.17
C ARG A 99 4.99 21.20 -18.83
N ASP A 100 3.68 21.06 -18.66
CA ASP A 100 2.75 22.20 -18.72
C ASP A 100 1.96 22.40 -17.42
N HIS A 101 2.01 21.47 -16.45
CA HIS A 101 1.19 21.52 -15.23
C HIS A 101 1.98 21.40 -13.92
N ASP A 102 3.32 21.43 -13.95
CA ASP A 102 4.20 21.29 -12.77
C ASP A 102 3.99 20.00 -11.94
N PHE A 103 3.34 18.99 -12.51
CA PHE A 103 3.13 17.69 -11.86
C PHE A 103 4.39 16.82 -12.00
N SER A 104 5.09 16.59 -10.89
CA SER A 104 6.37 15.84 -10.86
C SER A 104 6.25 14.39 -10.38
N TRP A 105 5.03 13.84 -10.26
CA TRP A 105 4.85 12.44 -9.84
C TRP A 105 5.13 11.43 -10.96
N GLY A 106 5.61 10.24 -10.56
CA GLY A 106 6.01 9.21 -11.48
C GLY A 106 4.85 8.64 -12.32
N TYR A 107 5.17 8.20 -13.53
CA TYR A 107 4.25 7.55 -14.47
C TYR A 107 3.37 6.45 -13.83
N THR A 108 3.97 5.59 -13.00
CA THR A 108 3.28 4.47 -12.35
C THR A 108 2.19 4.93 -11.39
N PHE A 109 2.40 6.04 -10.70
CA PHE A 109 1.40 6.65 -9.81
C PHE A 109 0.21 7.15 -10.62
N ILE A 110 0.45 7.97 -11.65
CA ILE A 110 -0.59 8.54 -12.52
C ILE A 110 -1.38 7.43 -13.21
N SER A 111 -0.70 6.43 -13.78
CA SER A 111 -1.33 5.26 -14.38
C SER A 111 -2.25 4.53 -13.39
N THR A 112 -1.79 4.34 -12.15
CA THR A 112 -2.58 3.66 -11.12
C THR A 112 -3.82 4.49 -10.74
N GLN A 113 -3.69 5.81 -10.58
CA GLN A 113 -4.81 6.68 -10.23
C GLN A 113 -5.86 6.72 -11.35
N LEU A 114 -5.45 6.87 -12.61
CA LEU A 114 -6.37 6.89 -13.75
C LEU A 114 -7.14 5.57 -13.91
N HIS A 115 -6.47 4.44 -13.72
CA HIS A 115 -7.13 3.13 -13.72
C HIS A 115 -8.05 2.92 -12.51
N ALA A 116 -7.65 3.38 -11.33
CA ALA A 116 -8.49 3.30 -10.14
C ALA A 116 -9.76 4.16 -10.27
N ALA A 117 -9.64 5.31 -10.94
CA ALA A 117 -10.77 6.19 -11.26
C ALA A 117 -11.61 5.71 -12.45
N GLY A 118 -11.24 4.62 -13.12
CA GLY A 118 -11.95 4.09 -14.28
C GLY A 118 -11.86 4.95 -15.54
N LEU A 119 -10.98 5.96 -15.58
CA LEU A 119 -10.84 6.88 -16.70
C LEU A 119 -10.06 6.27 -17.88
N VAL A 120 -9.27 5.25 -17.61
CA VAL A 120 -8.51 4.50 -18.62
C VAL A 120 -8.84 3.03 -18.47
N GLU A 121 -9.31 2.42 -19.57
CA GLU A 121 -9.57 1.00 -19.60
C GLU A 121 -8.28 0.19 -19.46
N ARG A 122 -8.34 -0.87 -18.65
CA ARG A 122 -7.24 -1.84 -18.59
C ARG A 122 -7.32 -2.74 -19.81
N ALA A 123 -6.20 -2.86 -20.51
CA ALA A 123 -6.08 -3.85 -21.57
C ALA A 123 -6.39 -5.25 -21.03
N LYS A 124 -7.23 -6.01 -21.75
CA LYS A 124 -7.64 -7.38 -21.37
C LYS A 124 -6.46 -8.33 -21.19
N ARG A 125 -5.37 -8.10 -21.92
CA ARG A 125 -4.15 -8.90 -21.88
C ARG A 125 -2.93 -7.99 -21.93
N ARG A 126 -1.86 -8.39 -21.23
CA ARG A 126 -0.53 -7.79 -21.42
C ARG A 126 -0.06 -8.05 -22.85
N GLY A 127 0.63 -7.07 -23.44
CA GLY A 127 1.27 -7.25 -24.74
C GLY A 127 2.19 -8.48 -24.74
N ALA A 128 2.32 -9.15 -25.89
CA ALA A 128 3.20 -10.29 -26.02
C ALA A 128 4.64 -9.90 -25.68
N HIS A 129 5.28 -10.68 -24.78
CA HIS A 129 6.70 -10.53 -24.50
C HIS A 129 7.49 -11.07 -25.71
N ARG A 130 8.24 -10.16 -26.36
CA ARG A 130 8.86 -10.33 -27.70
C ARG A 130 7.83 -10.42 -28.83
N ARG A 131 7.74 -9.36 -29.64
CA ARG A 131 7.00 -9.39 -30.91
C ARG A 131 7.85 -10.09 -31.97
N LYS A 132 7.36 -11.21 -32.49
CA LYS A 132 8.02 -11.92 -33.60
C LYS A 132 7.98 -11.02 -34.84
N ARG A 133 9.14 -10.73 -35.41
CA ARG A 133 9.24 -10.06 -36.71
C ARG A 133 8.75 -11.02 -37.78
N GLU A 134 8.04 -10.52 -38.78
CA GLU A 134 7.73 -11.31 -39.97
C GLU A 134 9.04 -11.78 -40.62
N ARG A 135 9.03 -13.02 -41.14
CA ARG A 135 10.19 -13.54 -41.86
C ARG A 135 10.37 -12.71 -43.13
N LYS A 136 11.61 -12.28 -43.40
CA LYS A 136 11.93 -11.66 -44.68
C LYS A 136 11.95 -12.73 -45.78
N PRO A 137 11.64 -12.38 -47.04
CA PRO A 137 11.54 -13.35 -48.13
C PRO A 137 12.85 -14.09 -48.44
N CYS A 138 14.00 -13.42 -48.24
CA CYS A 138 15.31 -13.96 -48.56
C CYS A 138 16.26 -13.91 -47.36
N GLU A 139 17.22 -14.84 -47.34
CA GLU A 139 18.34 -14.86 -46.41
C GLU A 139 19.19 -13.58 -46.57
N GLY A 140 19.72 -13.03 -45.47
CA GLY A 140 20.53 -11.80 -45.47
C GLY A 140 19.78 -10.46 -45.39
N MET A 141 18.44 -10.44 -45.56
CA MET A 141 17.63 -9.22 -45.39
C MET A 141 17.30 -8.86 -43.94
N MET A 142 17.80 -9.65 -42.97
CA MET A 142 17.59 -9.39 -41.55
C MET A 142 18.71 -8.46 -41.06
N LEU A 143 18.37 -7.22 -40.72
CA LEU A 143 19.30 -6.33 -40.02
C LEU A 143 19.51 -6.87 -38.59
N HIS A 144 20.76 -7.26 -38.30
CA HIS A 144 21.25 -7.63 -36.98
C HIS A 144 21.41 -6.39 -36.09
#